data_AF-A0A654ZQ90-F1
#
_entry.id   AF-A0A654ZQ90-F1
#
_cell.length_a   1.000
_cell.length_b   1.000
_cell.length_c   1.000
_cell.angle_alpha   90.00
_cell.angle_beta   90.00
_cell.angle_gamma   90.00
#
_symmetry.space_group_name_H-M   'P 1'
#
loop_
_entity.id
_entity.type
_entity.pdbx_description
1 polymer ?
#
loop_
_entity_poly.entity_id
_entity_poly.type
_entity_poly.pdbx_seq_one_letter_code
_entity_poly.pdbx_strand_id
1 'polypeptide(L)'
;MVTRRGDDLRLYLDGGLQFCTRDEYRYTESLVYPAVSDGARSVLVLGGGDGLAARELLRQPGIEQIVQVELDPAVIELARTTLRDVNAGSLDNPRVHVVIDDAMSWLRGAAVPPAGFDAVIVDLRDPDTPVLGRLYSTEFYALAARALAPGGLMVVQAGSPYSTPTAFWRIISTIRSAGYAVTPYHVHVPTFGDWGFALARLTDIAPTPAVPSTAPALRFLDQQVLEAATVFSGDIRPRTLDPSTLDNPHIVEDMRHGWD
;
A
#
# COMPACT_ATOMS: atom_id res chain seq x y z
N MET A 1 -16.45 10.79 -5.96
CA MET A 1 -17.65 11.19 -5.18
C MET A 1 -17.34 11.09 -3.69
N VAL A 2 -17.70 12.12 -2.92
CA VAL A 2 -17.64 12.06 -1.45
C VAL A 2 -19.07 12.00 -0.91
N THR A 3 -19.36 11.06 -0.02
CA THR A 3 -20.64 10.99 0.69
C THR A 3 -20.42 11.21 2.18
N ARG A 4 -21.38 11.86 2.84
CA ARG A 4 -21.33 12.14 4.27
C ARG A 4 -22.66 11.82 4.92
N ARG A 5 -22.66 11.05 6.00
CA ARG A 5 -23.83 10.77 6.85
C ARG A 5 -23.44 10.90 8.32
N GLY A 6 -23.71 12.07 8.91
CA GLY A 6 -23.17 12.41 10.23
C GLY A 6 -21.64 12.49 10.17
N ASP A 7 -20.96 11.75 11.05
CA ASP A 7 -19.49 11.69 11.12
C ASP A 7 -18.87 10.62 10.18
N ASP A 8 -19.71 9.85 9.48
CA ASP A 8 -19.28 8.90 8.45
C ASP A 8 -19.05 9.64 7.12
N LEU A 9 -17.79 9.76 6.71
CA LEU A 9 -17.39 10.25 5.40
C LEU A 9 -16.79 9.08 4.60
N ARG A 10 -17.19 9.00 3.33
CA ARG A 10 -16.71 7.98 2.39
C ARG A 10 -16.23 8.61 1.10
N LEU A 11 -15.10 8.13 0.61
CA LEU A 11 -14.57 8.48 -0.70
C LEU A 11 -14.83 7.34 -1.68
N TYR A 12 -15.40 7.67 -2.84
CA TYR A 12 -15.55 6.76 -3.97
C TYR A 12 -14.83 7.33 -5.18
N LEU A 13 -13.99 6.53 -5.84
CA LEU A 13 -13.35 6.87 -7.12
C LEU A 13 -13.77 5.81 -8.14
N ASP A 14 -14.28 6.24 -9.29
CA ASP A 14 -14.80 5.36 -10.36
C ASP A 14 -15.81 4.30 -9.86
N GLY A 15 -16.58 4.62 -8.82
CA GLY A 15 -17.58 3.73 -8.21
C GLY A 15 -17.03 2.81 -7.11
N GLY A 16 -15.71 2.62 -7.02
CA GLY A 16 -15.05 1.85 -5.96
C GLY A 16 -14.87 2.67 -4.67
N LEU A 17 -15.23 2.10 -3.53
CA LEU A 17 -14.97 2.72 -2.21
C LEU A 17 -13.46 2.75 -1.96
N GLN A 18 -12.92 3.92 -1.61
CA GLN A 18 -11.49 4.12 -1.33
C GLN A 18 -11.19 4.19 0.17
N PHE A 19 -12.11 4.73 0.97
CA PHE A 19 -12.08 4.59 2.43
C PHE A 19 -13.40 5.03 3.06
N CYS A 20 -13.56 4.69 4.33
CA CYS A 20 -14.63 5.16 5.21
C CYS A 20 -14.02 5.61 6.56
N THR A 21 -14.38 6.80 7.06
CA THR A 21 -13.81 7.33 8.32
C THR A 21 -14.07 6.46 9.54
N ARG A 22 -15.05 5.56 9.48
CA ARG A 22 -15.40 4.66 10.57
C ARG A 22 -14.39 3.54 10.78
N ASP A 23 -13.62 3.16 9.77
CA ASP A 23 -12.75 2.00 9.80
C ASP A 23 -11.44 2.12 9.00
N GLU A 24 -11.18 3.25 8.32
CA GLU A 24 -9.94 3.47 7.56
C GLU A 24 -8.67 3.21 8.37
N TYR A 25 -8.69 3.51 9.67
CA TYR A 25 -7.56 3.24 10.56
C TYR A 25 -7.14 1.77 10.57
N ARG A 26 -8.06 0.83 10.32
CA ARG A 26 -7.72 -0.60 10.22
C ARG A 26 -6.88 -0.88 8.98
N TYR A 27 -7.23 -0.26 7.86
CA TYR A 27 -6.48 -0.34 6.60
C TYR A 27 -5.14 0.39 6.73
N THR A 28 -5.17 1.65 7.12
CA THR A 28 -4.00 2.53 7.10
C THR A 28 -2.96 2.13 8.14
N GLU A 29 -3.38 1.68 9.34
CA GLU A 29 -2.42 1.14 10.32
C GLU A 29 -1.77 -0.15 9.79
N SER A 30 -2.55 -1.05 9.19
CA SER A 30 -2.05 -2.32 8.64
C SER A 30 -1.16 -2.14 7.41
N LEU A 31 -1.40 -1.09 6.62
CA LEU A 31 -0.56 -0.73 5.48
C LEU A 31 0.76 -0.11 5.95
N VAL A 32 0.72 0.87 6.85
CA VAL A 32 1.89 1.72 7.15
C VAL A 32 2.85 1.07 8.13
N TYR A 33 2.38 0.67 9.32
CA TYR A 33 3.27 0.35 10.43
C TYR A 33 4.17 -0.88 10.20
N PRO A 34 3.71 -1.98 9.57
CA PRO A 34 4.58 -3.13 9.29
C PRO A 34 5.76 -2.82 8.35
N ALA A 35 5.66 -1.75 7.54
CA ALA A 35 6.68 -1.37 6.56
C ALA A 35 7.71 -0.37 7.11
N VAL A 36 7.47 0.23 8.27
CA VAL A 36 8.27 1.36 8.78
C VAL A 36 9.08 0.89 9.99
N SER A 37 10.34 0.51 9.81
CA SER A 37 11.19 0.11 10.96
C SER A 37 11.42 1.27 11.95
N ASP A 38 11.82 0.96 13.20
CA ASP A 38 12.13 1.96 14.24
C ASP A 38 13.20 3.00 13.81
N GLY A 39 14.08 2.63 12.87
CA GLY A 39 15.13 3.49 12.33
C GLY A 39 14.78 4.20 11.03
N ALA A 40 13.58 4.01 10.49
CA ALA A 40 13.18 4.60 9.22
C ALA A 40 13.09 6.12 9.32
N ARG A 41 13.59 6.82 8.30
CA ARG A 41 13.58 8.28 8.18
C ARG A 41 12.94 8.78 6.90
N SER A 42 13.01 7.99 5.85
CA SER A 42 12.57 8.34 4.51
C SER A 42 11.58 7.31 3.96
N VAL A 43 10.43 7.78 3.50
CA VAL A 43 9.37 6.91 2.96
C VAL A 43 8.90 7.41 1.60
N LEU A 44 8.76 6.48 0.66
CA LEU A 44 8.10 6.70 -0.62
C LEU A 44 6.69 6.11 -0.58
N VAL A 45 5.68 6.90 -0.92
CA VAL A 45 4.30 6.47 -1.10
C VAL A 45 3.96 6.58 -2.57
N LEU A 46 3.57 5.47 -3.19
CA LEU A 46 3.08 5.40 -4.57
C LEU A 46 1.56 5.25 -4.52
N GLY A 47 0.85 6.31 -4.88
CA GLY A 47 -0.60 6.48 -4.67
C GLY A 47 -0.92 7.18 -3.34
N GLY A 48 -1.97 6.72 -2.67
CA GLY A 48 -2.40 7.25 -1.36
C GLY A 48 -2.81 8.73 -1.39
N GLY A 49 -3.32 9.23 -2.53
CA GLY A 49 -3.65 10.64 -2.76
C GLY A 49 -4.60 11.28 -1.74
N ASP A 50 -5.37 10.50 -0.97
CA ASP A 50 -6.18 10.97 0.15
C ASP A 50 -5.36 11.51 1.34
N GLY A 51 -4.09 11.11 1.45
CA GLY A 51 -3.14 11.57 2.46
C GLY A 51 -3.22 10.84 3.81
N LEU A 52 -4.00 9.77 3.93
CA LEU A 52 -4.11 9.00 5.17
C LEU A 52 -2.83 8.22 5.51
N ALA A 53 -2.17 7.62 4.51
CA ALA A 53 -0.87 7.00 4.72
C ALA A 53 0.16 8.02 5.22
N ALA A 54 0.22 9.20 4.60
CA ALA A 54 1.08 10.31 5.05
C ALA A 54 0.73 10.78 6.47
N ARG A 55 -0.56 10.79 6.85
CA ARG A 55 -1.00 11.11 8.21
C ARG A 55 -0.38 10.15 9.23
N GLU A 56 -0.45 8.84 8.99
CA GLU A 56 0.13 7.84 9.90
C GLU A 56 1.66 7.93 9.93
N LEU A 57 2.31 8.10 8.78
CA LEU A 57 3.76 8.29 8.70
C LEU A 57 4.24 9.51 9.49
N LEU A 58 3.51 10.62 9.45
CA LEU A 58 3.87 11.82 10.19
C LEU A 58 3.78 11.66 11.72
N ARG A 59 3.03 10.66 12.21
CA ARG A 59 2.95 10.31 13.64
C ARG A 59 4.16 9.49 14.10
N GLN A 60 4.93 8.91 13.19
CA GLN A 60 6.18 8.24 13.51
C GLN A 60 7.30 9.27 13.77
N PRO A 61 7.89 9.30 14.98
CA PRO A 61 8.86 10.34 15.34
C PRO A 61 10.11 10.36 14.46
N GLY A 62 10.55 9.21 13.95
CA GLY A 62 11.75 9.08 13.13
C GLY A 62 11.61 9.56 11.69
N ILE A 63 10.38 9.72 11.18
CA ILE A 63 10.16 10.09 9.77
C ILE A 63 10.51 11.56 9.53
N GLU A 64 11.52 11.79 8.70
CA GLU A 64 12.03 13.10 8.33
C GLU A 64 11.53 13.52 6.94
N GLN A 65 11.33 12.57 6.02
CA GLN A 65 10.93 12.83 4.65
C GLN A 65 9.91 11.80 4.14
N ILE A 66 8.86 12.30 3.51
CA ILE A 66 7.86 11.50 2.80
C ILE A 66 7.77 12.04 1.38
N VAL A 67 7.99 11.20 0.37
CA VAL A 67 7.68 11.54 -1.02
C VAL A 67 6.42 10.79 -1.40
N GLN A 68 5.37 11.51 -1.81
CA GLN A 68 4.11 10.91 -2.21
C GLN A 68 3.86 11.19 -3.69
N VAL A 69 3.79 10.14 -4.50
CA VAL A 69 3.57 10.21 -5.94
C VAL A 69 2.12 9.86 -6.24
N GLU A 70 1.34 10.82 -6.72
CA GLU A 70 -0.07 10.64 -7.07
C GLU A 70 -0.28 11.06 -8.52
N LEU A 71 -1.05 10.27 -9.27
CA LEU A 71 -1.31 10.52 -10.68
C LEU A 71 -2.31 11.67 -10.88
N ASP A 72 -3.36 11.70 -10.06
CA ASP A 72 -4.50 12.58 -10.27
C ASP A 72 -4.42 13.85 -9.38
N PRO A 73 -4.16 15.04 -9.95
CA PRO A 73 -4.14 16.28 -9.18
C PRO A 73 -5.50 16.61 -8.54
N ALA A 74 -6.62 16.12 -9.08
CA ALA A 74 -7.94 16.32 -8.50
C ALA A 74 -8.11 15.56 -7.18
N VAL A 75 -7.46 14.40 -7.02
CA VAL A 75 -7.45 13.66 -5.74
C VAL A 75 -6.67 14.46 -4.69
N ILE A 76 -5.54 15.07 -5.06
CA ILE A 76 -4.76 15.93 -4.16
C ILE A 76 -5.54 17.19 -3.77
N GLU A 77 -6.23 17.83 -4.72
CA GLU A 77 -7.10 18.97 -4.42
C GLU A 77 -8.21 18.58 -3.44
N LEU A 78 -8.86 17.44 -3.68
CA LEU A 78 -9.89 16.91 -2.78
C LEU A 78 -9.33 16.63 -1.38
N ALA A 79 -8.13 16.06 -1.30
CA ALA A 79 -7.45 15.73 -0.05
C ALA A 79 -7.06 16.97 0.76
N ARG A 80 -6.62 18.05 0.09
CA ARG A 80 -6.31 19.34 0.72
C ARG A 80 -7.53 20.17 1.10
N THR A 81 -8.70 19.83 0.57
CA THR A 81 -9.95 20.56 0.82
C THR A 81 -10.93 19.71 1.62
N THR A 82 -11.71 18.88 0.94
CA THR A 82 -12.84 18.13 1.49
C THR A 82 -12.41 17.07 2.52
N LEU A 83 -11.23 16.47 2.34
CA LEU A 83 -10.73 15.42 3.23
C LEU A 83 -9.73 15.95 4.26
N ARG A 84 -9.51 17.26 4.34
CA ARG A 84 -8.46 17.85 5.17
C ARG A 84 -8.59 17.50 6.65
N ASP A 85 -9.82 17.44 7.16
CA ASP A 85 -10.08 17.04 8.55
C ASP A 85 -9.76 15.55 8.79
N VAL A 86 -9.88 14.73 7.75
CA VAL A 86 -9.70 13.27 7.81
C VAL A 86 -8.21 12.90 7.73
N ASN A 87 -7.45 13.57 6.86
CA ASN A 87 -6.00 13.40 6.75
C ASN A 87 -5.18 14.33 7.67
N ALA A 88 -5.86 15.17 8.47
CA ALA A 88 -5.27 16.14 9.39
C ALA A 88 -4.28 17.14 8.72
N GLY A 89 -4.49 17.46 7.45
CA GLY A 89 -3.61 18.35 6.68
C GLY A 89 -2.23 17.75 6.39
N SER A 90 -2.10 16.41 6.35
CA SER A 90 -0.84 15.70 6.14
C SER A 90 -0.09 16.16 4.88
N LEU A 91 -0.81 16.39 3.77
CA LEU A 91 -0.24 16.78 2.48
C LEU A 91 0.32 18.21 2.41
N ASP A 92 0.10 19.02 3.47
CA ASP A 92 0.65 20.36 3.61
C ASP A 92 1.79 20.41 4.64
N ASN A 93 2.13 19.27 5.26
CA ASN A 93 3.25 19.18 6.18
C ASN A 93 4.58 19.37 5.42
N PRO A 94 5.55 20.16 5.93
CA PRO A 94 6.82 20.38 5.24
C PRO A 94 7.67 19.12 5.05
N ARG A 95 7.40 18.03 5.78
CA ARG A 95 8.04 16.73 5.58
C ARG A 95 7.46 15.93 4.42
N VAL A 96 6.30 16.33 3.87
CA VAL A 96 5.61 15.63 2.78
C VAL A 96 5.83 16.39 1.47
N HIS A 97 6.49 15.73 0.52
CA HIS A 97 6.67 16.22 -0.84
C HIS A 97 5.72 15.47 -1.78
N VAL A 98 4.64 16.14 -2.17
CA VAL A 98 3.68 15.59 -3.15
C VAL A 98 4.20 15.84 -4.56
N VAL A 99 4.29 14.77 -5.35
CA VAL A 99 4.67 14.78 -6.77
C VAL A 99 3.47 14.33 -7.58
N ILE A 100 3.06 15.14 -8.55
CA ILE A 100 2.00 14.76 -9.50
C ILE A 100 2.65 14.08 -10.70
N ASP A 101 2.68 12.75 -10.70
CA ASP A 101 3.29 11.94 -11.76
C ASP A 101 2.73 10.51 -11.74
N ASP A 102 2.93 9.79 -12.83
CA ASP A 102 2.70 8.36 -12.89
C ASP A 102 3.78 7.61 -12.10
N ALA A 103 3.39 6.77 -11.14
CA ALA A 103 4.31 6.04 -10.26
C ALA A 103 5.41 5.27 -11.02
N MET A 104 5.07 4.61 -12.13
CA MET A 104 6.05 3.86 -12.92
C MET A 104 7.02 4.80 -13.67
N SER A 105 6.50 5.89 -14.23
CA SER A 105 7.30 6.89 -14.93
C SER A 105 8.23 7.62 -13.97
N TRP A 106 7.71 7.99 -12.80
CA TRP A 106 8.50 8.56 -11.71
C TRP A 106 9.62 7.60 -11.28
N LEU A 107 9.33 6.32 -11.00
CA LEU A 107 10.37 5.36 -10.62
C LEU A 107 11.44 5.15 -11.70
N ARG A 108 11.12 5.35 -12.99
CA ARG A 108 12.10 5.27 -14.09
C ARG A 108 12.99 6.51 -14.20
N GLY A 109 12.44 7.70 -13.94
CA GLY A 109 13.10 8.98 -14.17
C GLY A 109 13.56 9.71 -12.91
N ALA A 110 13.14 9.28 -11.73
CA ALA A 110 13.35 10.02 -10.49
C ALA A 110 14.81 9.99 -10.03
N ALA A 111 15.24 11.11 -9.48
CA ALA A 111 16.41 11.17 -8.62
C ALA A 111 16.05 10.58 -7.24
N VAL A 112 15.99 9.25 -7.17
CA VAL A 112 15.95 8.52 -5.90
C VAL A 112 17.16 9.00 -5.06
N PRO A 113 16.99 9.29 -3.75
CA PRO A 113 18.11 9.61 -2.89
C PRO A 113 19.22 8.56 -3.00
N PRO A 114 20.52 8.91 -2.95
CA PRO A 114 21.59 7.91 -3.06
C PRO A 114 21.51 6.77 -2.03
N ALA A 115 20.90 7.04 -0.87
CA ALA A 115 20.69 6.04 0.17
C ALA A 115 19.44 5.15 -0.06
N GLY A 116 18.57 5.49 -1.01
CA GLY A 116 17.23 4.91 -1.16
C GLY A 116 16.24 5.42 -0.10
N PHE A 117 15.04 4.84 -0.10
CA PHE A 117 14.00 5.03 0.91
C PHE A 117 14.01 3.86 1.90
N ASP A 118 13.86 4.16 3.18
CA ASP A 118 13.78 3.14 4.24
C ASP A 118 12.49 2.31 4.15
N ALA A 119 11.42 2.90 3.60
CA ALA A 119 10.20 2.20 3.26
C ALA A 119 9.59 2.66 1.93
N VAL A 120 8.96 1.72 1.22
CA VAL A 120 8.11 2.00 0.05
C VAL A 120 6.71 1.47 0.31
N ILE A 121 5.71 2.33 0.22
CA ILE A 121 4.29 1.98 0.37
C ILE A 121 3.63 2.08 -1.01
N VAL A 122 3.09 0.97 -1.49
CA VAL A 122 2.33 0.91 -2.74
C VAL A 122 0.84 0.85 -2.39
N ASP A 123 0.20 2.01 -2.45
CA ASP A 123 -1.21 2.25 -2.11
C ASP A 123 -1.99 2.67 -3.37
N LEU A 124 -2.03 1.74 -4.32
CA LEU A 124 -2.63 1.95 -5.63
C LEU A 124 -4.00 1.29 -5.69
N ARG A 125 -4.86 1.79 -6.59
CA ARG A 125 -6.15 1.16 -6.88
C ARG A 125 -5.98 -0.21 -7.51
N ASP A 126 -7.01 -1.02 -7.31
CA ASP A 126 -7.11 -2.37 -7.85
C ASP A 126 -6.88 -2.45 -9.37
N PRO A 127 -6.07 -3.42 -9.85
CA PRO A 127 -5.62 -3.48 -11.25
C PRO A 127 -6.64 -4.11 -12.23
N ASP A 128 -7.84 -3.54 -12.32
CA ASP A 128 -8.93 -4.03 -13.19
C ASP A 128 -8.84 -3.54 -14.67
N THR A 129 -7.89 -2.65 -14.94
CA THR A 129 -7.58 -2.12 -16.28
C THR A 129 -6.11 -2.38 -16.65
N PRO A 130 -5.76 -2.46 -17.95
CA PRO A 130 -4.37 -2.59 -18.39
C PRO A 130 -3.44 -1.49 -17.87
N VAL A 131 -3.97 -0.26 -17.74
CA VAL A 131 -3.21 0.90 -17.25
C VAL A 131 -2.82 0.75 -15.78
N LEU A 132 -3.68 0.15 -14.96
CA LEU A 132 -3.38 -0.15 -13.55
C LEU A 132 -2.59 -1.47 -13.43
N GLY A 133 -2.89 -2.48 -14.25
CA GLY A 133 -2.20 -3.76 -14.26
C GLY A 133 -0.69 -3.68 -14.44
N ARG A 134 -0.19 -2.69 -15.22
CA ARG A 134 1.26 -2.47 -15.35
C ARG A 134 1.94 -2.09 -14.03
N LEU A 135 1.21 -1.50 -13.08
CA LEU A 135 1.70 -1.14 -11.74
C LEU A 135 1.71 -2.34 -10.77
N TYR A 136 1.29 -3.51 -11.24
CA TYR A 136 1.34 -4.78 -10.52
C TYR A 136 2.15 -5.81 -11.33
N SER A 137 3.19 -5.34 -12.03
CA SER A 137 4.09 -6.15 -12.85
C SER A 137 5.43 -6.41 -12.16
N THR A 138 6.11 -7.49 -12.55
CA THR A 138 7.50 -7.76 -12.14
C THR A 138 8.40 -6.56 -12.40
N GLU A 139 8.25 -5.89 -13.55
CA GLU A 139 9.04 -4.73 -13.94
C GLU A 139 8.79 -3.53 -13.03
N PHE A 140 7.54 -3.29 -12.60
CA PHE A 140 7.23 -2.24 -11.65
C PHE A 140 7.90 -2.50 -10.29
N TYR A 141 7.78 -3.71 -9.75
CA TYR A 141 8.43 -4.04 -8.46
C TYR A 141 9.96 -4.04 -8.55
N ALA A 142 10.53 -4.38 -9.71
CA ALA A 142 11.96 -4.26 -9.97
C ALA A 142 12.44 -2.79 -10.04
N LEU A 143 11.58 -1.86 -10.46
CA LEU A 143 11.85 -0.43 -10.36
C LEU A 143 11.76 0.06 -8.91
N ALA A 144 10.73 -0.36 -8.17
CA ALA A 144 10.60 -0.06 -6.74
C ALA A 144 11.81 -0.58 -5.94
N ALA A 145 12.41 -1.70 -6.36
CA ALA A 145 13.62 -2.26 -5.73
C ALA A 145 14.80 -1.29 -5.78
N ARG A 146 14.92 -0.49 -6.84
CA ARG A 146 15.98 0.51 -7.00
C ARG A 146 15.75 1.74 -6.13
N ALA A 147 14.50 1.97 -5.73
CA ALA A 147 14.13 3.05 -4.83
C ALA A 147 14.38 2.70 -3.35
N LEU A 148 14.48 1.42 -3.00
CA LEU A 148 14.67 0.98 -1.62
C LEU A 148 16.12 1.13 -1.14
N ALA A 149 16.25 1.58 0.10
CA ALA A 149 17.50 1.53 0.84
C ALA A 149 17.88 0.07 1.17
N PRO A 150 19.17 -0.23 1.40
CA PRO A 150 19.59 -1.54 1.90
C PRO A 150 18.87 -1.89 3.21
N GLY A 151 18.13 -3.00 3.20
CA GLY A 151 17.33 -3.43 4.37
C GLY A 151 15.96 -2.75 4.51
N GLY A 152 15.63 -1.81 3.62
CA GLY A 152 14.32 -1.17 3.56
C GLY A 152 13.21 -2.18 3.23
N LEU A 153 11.98 -1.83 3.62
CA LEU A 153 10.80 -2.67 3.44
C LEU A 153 9.86 -2.06 2.39
N MET A 154 9.22 -2.91 1.60
CA MET A 154 8.10 -2.52 0.75
C MET A 154 6.83 -3.15 1.28
N VAL A 155 5.73 -2.42 1.24
CA VAL A 155 4.39 -2.95 1.45
C VAL A 155 3.50 -2.62 0.27
N VAL A 156 2.65 -3.57 -0.10
CA VAL A 156 1.71 -3.44 -1.21
C VAL A 156 0.33 -3.82 -0.72
N GLN A 157 -0.67 -2.95 -0.96
CA GLN A 157 -2.07 -3.35 -0.83
C GLN A 157 -2.39 -4.37 -1.94
N ALA A 158 -2.97 -5.52 -1.58
CA ALA A 158 -3.05 -6.68 -2.47
C ALA A 158 -4.48 -7.16 -2.75
N GLY A 159 -5.49 -6.34 -2.48
CA GLY A 159 -6.89 -6.74 -2.59
C GLY A 159 -7.28 -7.84 -1.60
N SER A 160 -8.39 -8.54 -1.86
CA SER A 160 -8.97 -9.47 -0.89
C SER A 160 -8.47 -10.91 -1.12
N PRO A 161 -7.82 -11.57 -0.14
CA PRO A 161 -7.48 -13.00 -0.28
C PRO A 161 -8.72 -13.89 -0.24
N TYR A 162 -9.85 -13.38 0.25
CA TYR A 162 -11.16 -14.04 0.20
C TYR A 162 -11.88 -13.77 -1.11
N SER A 163 -11.99 -12.50 -1.53
CA SER A 163 -12.84 -12.13 -2.67
C SER A 163 -12.17 -12.14 -4.03
N THR A 164 -10.86 -11.95 -4.08
CA THR A 164 -10.05 -12.00 -5.29
C THR A 164 -8.81 -12.87 -5.04
N PRO A 165 -8.98 -14.14 -4.58
CA PRO A 165 -7.89 -14.97 -4.09
C PRO A 165 -6.78 -15.18 -5.12
N THR A 166 -7.14 -15.34 -6.40
CA THR A 166 -6.17 -15.51 -7.48
C THR A 166 -5.34 -14.23 -7.68
N ALA A 167 -5.98 -13.06 -7.70
CA ALA A 167 -5.28 -11.79 -7.83
C ALA A 167 -4.36 -11.52 -6.63
N PHE A 168 -4.85 -11.71 -5.40
CA PHE A 168 -4.04 -11.59 -4.18
C PHE A 168 -2.77 -12.43 -4.27
N TRP A 169 -2.90 -13.75 -4.51
CA TRP A 169 -1.74 -14.64 -4.60
C TRP A 169 -0.86 -14.39 -5.83
N ARG A 170 -1.41 -13.80 -6.91
CA ARG A 170 -0.61 -13.39 -8.06
C ARG A 170 0.23 -12.17 -7.76
N ILE A 171 -0.29 -11.19 -7.03
CA ILE A 171 0.50 -10.04 -6.56
C ILE A 171 1.69 -10.54 -5.73
N ILE A 172 1.46 -11.47 -4.80
CA ILE A 172 2.54 -12.08 -4.01
C ILE A 172 3.59 -12.78 -4.91
N SER A 173 3.14 -13.59 -5.87
CA SER A 173 4.04 -14.30 -6.79
C SER A 173 4.82 -13.34 -7.69
N THR A 174 4.20 -12.24 -8.09
CA THR A 174 4.80 -11.19 -8.92
C THR A 174 5.86 -10.42 -8.15
N ILE A 175 5.59 -10.02 -6.90
CA ILE A 175 6.59 -9.39 -6.03
C ILE A 175 7.79 -10.32 -5.83
N ARG A 176 7.56 -11.62 -5.60
CA ARG A 176 8.64 -12.62 -5.48
C ARG A 176 9.51 -12.70 -6.74
N SER A 177 8.89 -12.68 -7.93
CA SER A 177 9.62 -12.73 -9.20
C SER A 177 10.54 -11.53 -9.43
N ALA A 178 10.30 -10.40 -8.75
CA ALA A 178 11.15 -9.21 -8.78
C ALA A 178 12.33 -9.28 -7.78
N GLY A 179 12.54 -10.41 -7.09
CA GLY A 179 13.68 -10.64 -6.22
C GLY A 179 13.42 -10.36 -4.73
N TYR A 180 12.15 -10.24 -4.33
CA TYR A 180 11.78 -10.02 -2.92
C TYR A 180 11.43 -11.33 -2.22
N ALA A 181 11.81 -11.46 -0.95
CA ALA A 181 11.09 -12.34 -0.04
C ALA A 181 9.88 -11.61 0.56
N VAL A 182 8.76 -12.33 0.69
CA VAL A 182 7.45 -11.72 0.96
C VAL A 182 6.71 -12.46 2.06
N THR A 183 6.21 -11.70 3.03
CA THR A 183 5.26 -12.13 4.05
C THR A 183 3.87 -11.56 3.73
N PRO A 184 2.94 -12.38 3.21
CA PRO A 184 1.56 -11.97 3.01
C PRO A 184 0.83 -11.89 4.36
N TYR A 185 -0.12 -10.96 4.49
CA TYR A 185 -0.99 -10.85 5.65
C TYR A 185 -2.31 -10.20 5.27
N HIS A 186 -3.34 -10.34 6.11
CA HIS A 186 -4.67 -9.81 5.84
C HIS A 186 -5.44 -9.47 7.12
N VAL A 187 -6.31 -8.48 7.03
CA VAL A 187 -7.17 -8.03 8.13
C VAL A 187 -8.57 -7.75 7.64
N HIS A 188 -9.56 -7.89 8.54
CA HIS A 188 -10.91 -7.47 8.24
C HIS A 188 -11.10 -5.96 8.41
N VAL A 189 -11.40 -5.28 7.30
CA VAL A 189 -11.80 -3.86 7.22
C VAL A 189 -13.31 -3.84 6.93
N PRO A 190 -14.20 -3.50 7.88
CA PRO A 190 -15.64 -3.70 7.75
C PRO A 190 -16.30 -3.22 6.45
N THR A 191 -15.85 -2.10 5.89
CA THR A 191 -16.37 -1.58 4.62
C THR A 191 -15.78 -2.21 3.36
N PHE A 192 -14.63 -2.89 3.47
CA PHE A 192 -13.99 -3.63 2.37
C PHE A 192 -14.13 -5.15 2.48
N GLY A 193 -14.48 -5.66 3.65
CA GLY A 193 -14.42 -7.09 3.96
C GLY A 193 -13.02 -7.52 4.39
N ASP A 194 -12.61 -8.70 3.95
CA ASP A 194 -11.27 -9.20 4.19
C ASP A 194 -10.28 -8.55 3.21
N TRP A 195 -9.22 -7.91 3.71
CA TRP A 195 -8.28 -7.14 2.90
C TRP A 195 -6.84 -7.52 3.16
N GLY A 196 -6.09 -7.73 2.08
CA GLY A 196 -4.76 -8.31 2.09
C GLY A 196 -3.66 -7.31 1.74
N PHE A 197 -2.47 -7.63 2.23
CA PHE A 197 -1.24 -6.86 2.09
C PHE A 197 -0.04 -7.79 1.88
N ALA A 198 1.03 -7.25 1.32
CA ALA A 198 2.28 -7.97 1.09
C ALA A 198 3.47 -7.18 1.65
N LEU A 199 4.07 -7.64 2.74
CA LEU A 199 5.32 -7.07 3.27
C LEU A 199 6.51 -7.74 2.60
N ALA A 200 7.42 -6.98 2.05
CA ALA A 200 8.48 -7.46 1.18
C ALA A 200 9.84 -6.84 1.50
N ARG A 201 10.91 -7.60 1.28
CA ARG A 201 12.29 -7.15 1.43
C ARG A 201 13.19 -7.79 0.37
N LEU A 202 14.20 -7.05 -0.11
CA LEU A 202 15.22 -7.53 -1.06
C LEU A 202 16.26 -8.43 -0.36
N THR A 203 15.82 -9.60 0.09
CA THR A 203 16.63 -10.66 0.71
C THR A 203 16.00 -12.02 0.42
N ASP A 204 16.70 -13.11 0.74
CA ASP A 204 16.15 -14.47 0.64
C ASP A 204 15.22 -14.84 1.81
N ILE A 205 15.21 -14.04 2.87
CA ILE A 205 14.41 -14.28 4.08
C ILE A 205 13.24 -13.30 4.11
N ALA A 206 12.03 -13.83 4.24
CA ALA A 206 10.81 -13.01 4.32
C ALA A 206 10.82 -12.17 5.61
N PRO A 207 10.43 -10.89 5.56
CA PRO A 207 10.44 -10.03 6.74
C PRO A 207 9.41 -10.50 7.75
N THR A 208 9.77 -10.60 9.03
CA THR A 208 8.80 -10.79 10.11
C THR A 208 8.04 -9.50 10.33
N PRO A 209 6.70 -9.48 10.18
CA PRO A 209 5.90 -8.28 10.43
C PRO A 209 6.04 -7.84 11.90
N ALA A 210 6.35 -6.57 12.10
CA ALA A 210 6.49 -6.00 13.43
C ALA A 210 5.83 -4.63 13.50
N VAL A 211 5.10 -4.37 14.59
CA VAL A 211 4.70 -3.00 14.93
C VAL A 211 5.92 -2.29 15.52
N PRO A 212 6.32 -1.12 15.01
CA PRO A 212 7.50 -0.39 15.50
C PRO A 212 7.36 -0.06 16.98
N SER A 213 8.44 -0.21 17.75
CA SER A 213 8.46 0.17 19.17
C SER A 213 8.26 1.68 19.35
N THR A 214 8.56 2.48 18.32
CA THR A 214 8.30 3.93 18.27
C THR A 214 6.89 4.29 17.79
N ALA A 215 6.05 3.31 17.45
CA ALA A 215 4.70 3.61 16.97
C ALA A 215 3.89 4.36 18.04
N PRO A 216 3.07 5.35 17.63
CA PRO A 216 2.11 5.97 18.53
C PRO A 216 1.08 4.92 18.98
N ALA A 217 0.25 5.27 19.96
CA ALA A 217 -0.90 4.44 20.30
C ALA A 217 -1.81 4.27 19.06
N LEU A 218 -1.91 3.02 18.59
CA LEU A 218 -2.74 2.61 17.47
C LEU A 218 -4.13 2.20 17.95
N ARG A 219 -5.13 2.30 17.08
CA ARG A 219 -6.54 2.02 17.42
C ARG A 219 -6.91 0.57 17.14
N PHE A 220 -6.28 -0.04 16.16
CA PHE A 220 -6.56 -1.40 15.70
C PHE A 220 -5.34 -2.30 15.80
N LEU A 221 -4.22 -1.87 15.22
CA LEU A 221 -3.07 -2.74 15.05
C LEU A 221 -2.26 -2.81 16.34
N ASP A 222 -2.02 -4.02 16.82
CA ASP A 222 -0.95 -4.34 17.75
C ASP A 222 -0.15 -5.54 17.22
N GLN A 223 0.91 -5.92 17.94
CA GLN A 223 1.78 -7.01 17.50
C GLN A 223 1.03 -8.36 17.40
N GLN A 224 0.09 -8.65 18.30
CA GLN A 224 -0.66 -9.92 18.28
C GLN A 224 -1.64 -9.96 17.12
N VAL A 225 -2.31 -8.84 16.84
CA VAL A 225 -3.19 -8.69 15.67
C VAL A 225 -2.38 -8.86 14.38
N LEU A 226 -1.19 -8.25 14.29
CA LEU A 226 -0.33 -8.37 13.12
C LEU A 226 0.20 -9.80 12.91
N GLU A 227 0.57 -10.49 13.98
CA GLU A 227 0.95 -11.91 13.91
C GLU A 227 -0.22 -12.78 13.44
N ALA A 228 -1.41 -12.58 14.01
CA ALA A 228 -2.62 -13.29 13.58
C ALA A 228 -2.98 -13.01 12.12
N ALA A 229 -2.75 -11.79 11.62
CA ALA A 229 -3.00 -11.40 10.24
C ALA A 229 -2.17 -12.20 9.22
N THR A 230 -1.10 -12.88 9.64
CA THR A 230 -0.29 -13.74 8.75
C THR A 230 -0.87 -15.14 8.55
N VAL A 231 -1.97 -15.48 9.23
CA VAL A 231 -2.57 -16.81 9.23
C VAL A 231 -3.69 -16.90 8.20
N PHE A 232 -3.51 -17.73 7.18
CA PHE A 232 -4.51 -17.98 6.13
C PHE A 232 -5.26 -19.30 6.39
N SER A 233 -6.59 -19.29 6.33
CA SER A 233 -7.42 -20.49 6.44
C SER A 233 -7.35 -21.36 5.17
N GLY A 234 -7.88 -22.59 5.26
CA GLY A 234 -7.75 -23.59 4.20
C GLY A 234 -8.39 -23.18 2.85
N ASP A 235 -9.42 -22.36 2.88
CA ASP A 235 -10.15 -21.81 1.74
C ASP A 235 -9.39 -20.68 1.01
N ILE A 236 -8.60 -19.88 1.75
CA ILE A 236 -7.77 -18.79 1.22
C ILE A 236 -6.27 -19.12 1.21
N ARG A 237 -5.94 -20.41 1.27
CA ARG A 237 -4.57 -20.92 1.41
C ARG A 237 -3.60 -20.36 0.36
N PRO A 238 -2.29 -20.25 0.69
CA PRO A 238 -1.25 -19.84 -0.24
C PRO A 238 -1.29 -20.56 -1.59
N ARG A 239 -1.13 -19.78 -2.66
CA ARG A 239 -0.98 -20.26 -4.04
C ARG A 239 0.31 -19.72 -4.63
N THR A 240 0.98 -20.53 -5.45
CA THR A 240 2.09 -20.08 -6.29
C THR A 240 1.56 -20.00 -7.72
N LEU A 241 1.64 -18.83 -8.33
CA LEU A 241 1.12 -18.54 -9.66
C LEU A 241 2.23 -17.99 -10.53
N ASP A 242 2.07 -18.05 -11.85
CA ASP A 242 2.95 -17.34 -12.75
C ASP A 242 2.86 -15.82 -12.50
N PRO A 243 3.99 -15.10 -12.48
CA PRO A 243 3.99 -13.66 -12.21
C PRO A 243 3.29 -12.89 -13.32
N SER A 244 2.69 -11.76 -12.96
CA SER A 244 2.19 -10.78 -13.93
C SER A 244 3.35 -9.93 -14.44
N THR A 245 3.53 -9.83 -15.75
CA THR A 245 4.57 -8.99 -16.37
C THR A 245 3.92 -7.96 -17.28
N LEU A 246 4.70 -7.00 -17.78
CA LEU A 246 4.19 -6.06 -18.79
C LEU A 246 3.73 -6.76 -20.08
N ASP A 247 4.45 -7.80 -20.50
CA ASP A 247 4.14 -8.57 -21.70
C ASP A 247 2.97 -9.55 -21.48
N ASN A 248 2.74 -9.95 -20.23
CA ASN A 248 1.73 -10.92 -19.85
C ASN A 248 1.02 -10.48 -18.55
N PRO A 249 0.08 -9.50 -18.66
CA PRO A 249 -0.53 -8.84 -17.50
C PRO A 249 -1.69 -9.66 -16.91
N HIS A 250 -1.40 -10.88 -16.46
CA HIS A 250 -2.36 -11.82 -15.87
C HIS A 250 -3.25 -11.20 -14.79
N ILE A 251 -2.72 -10.23 -14.04
CA ILE A 251 -3.43 -9.61 -12.91
C ILE A 251 -4.75 -8.94 -13.33
N VAL A 252 -4.83 -8.41 -14.56
CA VAL A 252 -6.03 -7.73 -15.06
C VAL A 252 -7.17 -8.73 -15.27
N GLU A 253 -6.85 -9.90 -15.79
CA GLU A 253 -7.83 -10.98 -15.97
C GLU A 253 -8.25 -11.56 -14.62
N ASP A 254 -7.31 -11.79 -13.70
CA ASP A 254 -7.63 -12.29 -12.37
C ASP A 254 -8.60 -11.38 -11.60
N MET A 255 -8.42 -10.05 -11.70
CA MET A 255 -9.32 -9.09 -11.06
C MET A 255 -10.71 -9.05 -11.68
N ARG A 256 -10.82 -9.27 -12.99
CA ARG A 256 -12.11 -9.30 -13.70
C ARG A 256 -12.91 -10.56 -13.45
N HIS A 257 -12.24 -11.70 -13.29
CA HIS A 257 -12.93 -12.95 -12.96
C HIS A 257 -13.55 -12.90 -11.56
N GLY A 258 -12.96 -12.15 -10.62
CA GLY A 258 -13.55 -11.97 -9.29
C GLY A 258 -13.96 -13.31 -8.65
N TRP A 259 -15.07 -13.33 -7.92
CA TRP A 259 -15.68 -14.59 -7.46
C TRP A 259 -16.24 -15.40 -8.64
N ASP A 260 -15.55 -16.49 -8.99
CA ASP A 260 -16.12 -17.68 -9.66
C ASP A 260 -16.38 -18.80 -8.63
#